data_AF-A0A960VC90-F1
#
_entry.id   AF-A0A960VC90-F1
#
_cell.length_a   1.000
_cell.length_b   1.000
_cell.length_c   1.000
_cell.angle_alpha   90.00
_cell.angle_beta   90.00
_cell.angle_gamma   90.00
#
_symmetry.space_group_name_H-M   'P 1'
#
loop_
_entity.id
_entity.type
_entity.pdbx_description
1 polymer ?
#
loop_
_entity_poly.entity_id
_entity_poly.type
_entity_poly.pdbx_seq_one_letter_code
_entity_poly.pdbx_strand_id
1 'polypeptide(L)'
;MNNPALKIDLQNPDKVSRLIFHEVLKYRRISKINDHCTQHNCQRCLQHHFPKILNKVLKNEPILFVLPAFPDKSPNLNKVIGPLPDYAEELALSFLSKMCEKIKKIYSPGAKIIICSDGRVFSDVIGIKDSDVTRYQDKLDKLILEGN
;
A
#
# COMPACT_ATOMS: atom_id res chain seq x y z
N MET A 1 -13.36 -6.63 30.76
CA MET A 1 -12.03 -7.16 30.39
C MET A 1 -11.21 -6.02 29.81
N ASN A 2 -10.37 -5.37 30.61
CA ASN A 2 -9.57 -4.21 30.22
C ASN A 2 -8.27 -4.68 29.56
N ASN A 3 -8.21 -4.62 28.23
CA ASN A 3 -6.99 -4.94 27.49
C ASN A 3 -5.98 -3.78 27.60
N PRO A 4 -4.81 -3.97 28.24
CA PRO A 4 -3.81 -2.91 28.42
C PRO A 4 -3.21 -2.37 27.11
N ALA A 5 -3.35 -3.09 25.99
CA ALA A 5 -2.91 -2.63 24.66
C ALA A 5 -3.72 -1.44 24.13
N LEU A 6 -5.00 -1.30 24.53
CA LEU A 6 -5.85 -0.17 24.11
C LEU A 6 -5.43 1.18 24.72
N LYS A 7 -4.62 1.18 25.79
CA LYS A 7 -4.29 2.40 26.54
C LYS A 7 -3.06 3.15 26.01
N ILE A 8 -2.24 2.55 25.14
CA ILE A 8 -1.04 3.19 24.60
C ILE A 8 -1.38 4.11 23.42
N ASP A 9 -2.41 3.77 22.62
CA ASP A 9 -2.63 4.36 21.29
C ASP A 9 -3.20 5.79 21.27
N LEU A 10 -3.89 6.24 22.33
CA LEU A 10 -4.59 7.53 22.33
C LEU A 10 -3.93 8.59 23.22
N GLN A 11 -2.84 8.28 23.91
CA GLN A 11 -2.20 9.25 24.82
C GLN A 11 -1.55 10.42 24.06
N ASN A 12 -1.25 10.25 22.77
CA ASN A 12 -0.81 11.34 21.89
C ASN A 12 -1.10 11.02 20.40
N PRO A 13 -2.29 11.39 19.89
CA PRO A 13 -2.70 11.12 18.51
C PRO A 13 -1.77 11.74 17.45
N ASP A 14 -1.17 12.90 17.74
CA ASP A 14 -0.19 13.54 16.86
C ASP A 14 1.07 12.67 16.73
N LYS A 15 1.62 12.20 17.85
CA LYS A 15 2.80 11.33 17.87
C LYS A 15 2.56 10.03 17.09
N VAL A 16 1.43 9.36 17.33
CA VAL A 16 1.06 8.13 16.61
C VAL A 16 0.93 8.41 15.10
N SER A 17 0.26 9.50 14.72
CA SER A 17 0.09 9.88 13.31
C SER A 17 1.43 10.14 12.61
N ARG A 18 2.39 10.79 13.28
CA ARG A 18 3.75 10.99 12.75
C ARG A 18 4.52 9.69 12.61
N LEU A 19 4.41 8.77 13.57
CA LEU A 19 5.06 7.46 13.49
C LEU A 19 4.54 6.63 12.32
N ILE A 20 3.21 6.59 12.12
CA ILE A 20 2.59 5.93 10.96
C ILE A 20 3.10 6.57 9.67
N PHE A 21 3.10 7.90 9.58
CA PHE A 21 3.57 8.60 8.39
C PHE A 21 5.04 8.30 8.07
N HIS A 22 5.92 8.31 9.08
CA HIS A 22 7.33 7.99 8.90
C HIS A 22 7.55 6.52 8.50
N GLU A 23 6.73 5.58 9.01
CA GLU A 23 6.81 4.19 8.60
C GLU A 23 6.54 4.03 7.09
N VAL A 24 5.57 4.77 6.55
CA VAL A 24 5.25 4.76 5.11
C VAL A 24 6.34 5.47 4.29
N LEU A 25 6.87 6.60 4.77
CA LEU A 25 7.87 7.38 4.02
C LEU A 25 9.20 6.65 3.79
N LYS A 26 9.52 5.61 4.57
CA LYS A 26 10.68 4.75 4.33
C LYS A 26 10.69 4.14 2.92
N TYR A 27 9.52 3.98 2.31
CA TYR A 27 9.32 3.29 1.04
C TYR A 27 8.90 4.23 -0.10
N ARG A 28 8.97 5.54 0.12
CA ARG A 28 8.59 6.54 -0.88
C ARG A 28 9.49 6.44 -2.11
N ARG A 29 8.88 6.47 -3.30
CA ARG A 29 9.58 6.68 -4.58
C ARG A 29 9.93 8.16 -4.74
N ILE A 30 11.19 8.46 -5.02
CA ILE A 30 11.75 9.81 -5.16
C ILE A 30 12.30 9.93 -6.58
N SER A 31 12.01 11.03 -7.27
CA SER A 31 12.56 11.29 -8.60
C SER A 31 14.00 11.79 -8.46
N LYS A 32 14.91 11.37 -9.34
CA LYS A 32 16.31 11.85 -9.32
C LYS A 32 16.46 13.30 -9.81
N ILE A 33 15.42 13.85 -10.44
CA ILE A 33 15.44 15.17 -11.05
C ILE A 33 14.70 16.13 -10.12
N ASN A 34 15.44 17.01 -9.44
CA ASN A 34 14.95 18.10 -8.58
C ASN A 34 14.10 17.71 -7.36
N ASP A 35 14.58 16.79 -6.52
CA ASP A 35 13.84 16.46 -5.29
C ASP A 35 14.39 17.20 -4.06
N HIS A 36 13.57 18.09 -3.51
CA HIS A 36 13.85 18.85 -2.28
C HIS A 36 13.38 18.13 -1.01
N CYS A 37 13.01 16.85 -1.11
CA CYS A 37 12.58 16.00 0.01
C CYS A 37 13.42 14.72 0.06
N THR A 38 14.75 14.88 0.15
CA THR A 38 15.71 13.78 0.30
C THR A 38 15.76 13.20 1.73
N GLN A 39 15.12 13.86 2.69
CA GLN A 39 15.09 13.44 4.08
C GLN A 39 13.73 12.83 4.46
N HIS A 40 13.76 11.79 5.30
CA HIS A 40 12.58 11.06 5.79
C HIS A 40 11.61 11.90 6.65
N ASN A 41 11.97 13.15 6.95
CA ASN A 41 11.18 14.09 7.76
C ASN A 41 10.66 15.29 6.95
N CYS A 42 10.40 15.12 5.64
CA CYS A 42 9.94 16.25 4.83
C CYS A 42 8.57 16.77 5.31
N GLN A 43 8.56 17.94 5.97
CA GLN A 43 7.34 18.58 6.50
C GLN A 43 6.30 18.86 5.40
N ARG A 44 6.77 19.17 4.19
CA ARG A 44 5.90 19.36 3.02
C ARG A 44 5.18 18.10 2.57
N CYS A 45 5.75 16.92 2.81
CA CYS A 45 5.04 15.68 2.56
C CYS A 45 4.07 15.40 3.71
N LEU A 46 4.53 15.60 4.95
CA LEU A 46 3.72 15.38 6.14
C LEU A 46 2.41 16.18 6.10
N GLN A 47 2.46 17.48 5.77
CA GLN A 47 1.27 18.36 5.79
C GLN A 47 0.09 17.85 4.95
N HIS A 48 0.34 17.13 3.84
CA HIS A 48 -0.73 16.66 2.95
C HIS A 48 -1.39 15.37 3.45
N HIS A 49 -0.65 14.55 4.20
CA HIS A 49 -1.11 13.24 4.66
C HIS A 49 -1.53 13.26 6.13
N PHE A 50 -0.89 14.08 6.95
CA PHE A 50 -1.06 14.13 8.39
C PHE A 50 -2.51 14.37 8.83
N PRO A 51 -3.28 15.32 8.26
CA PRO A 51 -4.67 15.52 8.68
C PRO A 51 -5.55 14.27 8.46
N LYS A 52 -5.29 13.51 7.38
CA LYS A 52 -6.05 12.29 7.05
C LYS A 52 -5.72 11.16 8.02
N ILE A 53 -4.43 10.97 8.33
CA ILE A 53 -3.97 9.97 9.29
C ILE A 53 -4.51 10.32 10.68
N LEU A 54 -4.35 11.57 11.11
CA LEU A 54 -4.82 12.05 12.41
C LEU A 54 -6.33 11.87 12.56
N ASN A 55 -7.12 12.15 11.51
CA ASN A 55 -8.58 11.94 11.56
C ASN A 55 -8.93 10.47 11.85
N LYS A 56 -8.23 9.51 11.23
CA LYS A 56 -8.44 8.08 11.46
C LYS A 56 -7.98 7.65 12.85
N VAL A 57 -6.82 8.14 13.30
CA VAL A 57 -6.30 7.88 14.65
C VAL A 57 -7.27 8.38 15.72
N LEU A 58 -7.77 9.63 15.60
CA LEU A 58 -8.74 10.22 16.53
C LEU A 58 -10.06 9.45 16.59
N LYS A 59 -10.47 8.84 15.47
CA LYS A 59 -11.68 7.99 15.40
C LYS A 59 -11.45 6.54 15.83
N ASN A 60 -10.21 6.18 16.15
CA ASN A 60 -9.81 4.80 16.40
C ASN A 60 -10.16 3.83 15.24
N GLU A 61 -10.02 4.31 14.00
CA GLU A 61 -10.31 3.56 12.77
C GLU A 61 -9.02 3.13 12.05
N PRO A 62 -9.00 1.97 11.38
CA PRO A 62 -7.86 1.56 10.56
C PRO A 62 -7.49 2.62 9.50
N ILE A 63 -6.18 2.81 9.29
CA ILE A 63 -5.68 3.68 8.23
C ILE A 63 -5.96 3.02 6.88
N LEU A 64 -6.74 3.68 6.03
CA LEU A 64 -7.09 3.16 4.72
C LEU A 64 -6.15 3.74 3.65
N PHE A 65 -5.46 2.86 2.93
CA PHE A 65 -4.69 3.18 1.74
C PHE A 65 -5.44 2.72 0.50
N VAL A 66 -5.35 3.50 -0.57
CA VAL A 66 -5.83 3.13 -1.90
C VAL A 66 -4.63 3.12 -2.83
N LEU A 67 -4.40 1.99 -3.50
CA LEU A 67 -3.25 1.76 -4.34
C LEU A 67 -3.71 1.32 -5.74
N PRO A 68 -3.71 2.22 -6.73
CA PRO A 68 -3.79 1.84 -8.13
C PRO A 68 -2.51 1.07 -8.51
N ALA A 69 -2.63 -0.24 -8.72
CA ALA A 69 -1.51 -1.13 -9.02
C ALA A 69 -2.01 -2.50 -9.47
N PHE A 70 -1.07 -3.33 -9.95
CA PHE A 70 -1.31 -4.68 -10.44
C PHE A 70 -2.38 -4.73 -11.56
N PRO A 71 -2.19 -3.97 -12.66
CA PRO A 71 -3.10 -3.99 -13.80
C PRO A 71 -3.06 -5.32 -14.57
N ASP A 72 -1.85 -5.69 -15.02
CA ASP A 72 -1.50 -6.89 -15.77
C ASP A 72 0.04 -6.98 -15.87
N LYS A 73 0.58 -8.06 -16.47
CA LYS A 73 1.97 -8.15 -16.93
C LYS A 73 2.19 -7.35 -18.21
N SER A 74 3.46 -7.06 -18.51
CA SER A 74 3.83 -6.44 -19.78
C SER A 74 3.52 -7.39 -20.94
N PRO A 75 2.96 -6.89 -22.06
CA PRO A 75 2.78 -7.73 -23.26
C PRO A 75 4.12 -8.10 -23.92
N ASN A 76 5.22 -7.46 -23.54
CA ASN A 76 6.55 -7.78 -24.04
C ASN A 76 7.16 -8.95 -23.25
N LEU A 77 7.21 -10.12 -23.87
CA LEU A 77 7.76 -11.35 -23.30
C LEU A 77 9.27 -11.29 -23.00
N ASN A 78 10.00 -10.30 -23.52
CA ASN A 78 11.40 -10.08 -23.12
C ASN A 78 11.51 -9.43 -21.73
N LYS A 79 10.40 -8.95 -21.16
CA LYS A 79 10.35 -8.30 -19.84
C LYS A 79 9.67 -9.14 -18.76
N VAL A 80 8.92 -10.16 -19.15
CA VAL A 80 8.12 -10.98 -18.23
C VAL A 80 8.22 -12.45 -18.62
N ILE A 81 8.14 -13.33 -17.63
CA ILE A 81 8.21 -14.78 -17.84
C ILE A 81 6.88 -15.37 -18.35
N GLY A 82 5.80 -14.60 -18.31
CA GLY A 82 4.47 -14.98 -18.76
C GLY A 82 3.42 -13.91 -18.45
N PRO A 83 2.15 -14.14 -18.82
CA PRO A 83 1.06 -13.20 -18.63
C PRO A 83 0.43 -13.26 -17.22
N LEU A 84 0.78 -14.25 -16.40
CA LEU A 84 0.22 -14.41 -15.05
C LEU A 84 1.13 -13.78 -13.99
N PRO A 85 0.57 -13.41 -12.83
CA PRO A 85 1.36 -13.05 -11.65
C PRO A 85 2.38 -14.14 -11.33
N ASP A 86 3.60 -13.68 -11.03
CA ASP A 86 4.74 -14.52 -10.64
C ASP A 86 5.26 -14.11 -9.26
N TYR A 87 6.45 -14.59 -8.91
CA TYR A 87 7.05 -14.35 -7.60
C TYR A 87 7.30 -12.85 -7.31
N ALA A 88 7.41 -12.00 -8.34
CA ALA A 88 7.52 -10.56 -8.14
C ALA A 88 6.24 -9.98 -7.53
N GLU A 89 5.07 -10.40 -8.03
CA GLU A 89 3.78 -10.02 -7.45
C GLU A 89 3.61 -10.56 -6.03
N GLU A 90 3.99 -11.82 -5.78
CA GLU A 90 3.94 -12.43 -4.45
C GLU A 90 4.77 -11.65 -3.42
N LEU A 91 6.03 -11.31 -3.77
CA LEU A 91 6.91 -10.52 -2.93
C LEU A 91 6.34 -9.12 -2.66
N ALA A 92 5.75 -8.49 -3.68
CA ALA A 92 5.13 -7.17 -3.55
C ALA A 92 3.92 -7.22 -2.60
N LEU A 93 3.03 -8.21 -2.74
CA LEU A 93 1.89 -8.40 -1.85
C LEU A 93 2.33 -8.72 -0.42
N SER A 94 3.32 -9.61 -0.24
CA SER A 94 3.91 -9.90 1.08
C SER A 94 4.50 -8.66 1.74
N PHE A 95 5.16 -7.80 0.95
CA PHE A 95 5.67 -6.52 1.44
C PHE A 95 4.55 -5.60 1.92
N LEU A 96 3.47 -5.45 1.15
CA LEU A 96 2.31 -4.61 1.51
C LEU A 96 1.65 -5.11 2.81
N SER A 97 1.47 -6.43 2.95
CA SER A 97 0.95 -7.06 4.17
C SER A 97 1.87 -6.77 5.38
N LYS A 98 3.18 -6.97 5.23
CA LYS A 98 4.17 -6.65 6.27
C LYS A 98 4.15 -5.18 6.69
N MET A 99 3.91 -4.26 5.75
CA MET A 99 3.77 -2.83 6.07
C MET A 99 2.53 -2.58 6.95
N CYS A 100 1.39 -3.20 6.63
CA CYS A 100 0.19 -3.13 7.47
C CYS A 100 0.44 -3.67 8.88
N GLU A 101 1.15 -4.80 9.00
CA GLU A 101 1.52 -5.38 10.30
C GLU A 101 2.47 -4.47 11.11
N LYS A 102 3.40 -3.78 10.46
CA LYS A 102 4.24 -2.78 11.14
C LYS A 102 3.42 -1.60 11.66
N ILE A 103 2.45 -1.11 10.89
CA ILE A 103 1.54 -0.05 11.34
C ILE A 103 0.69 -0.55 12.51
N LYS A 104 0.20 -1.80 12.47
CA LYS A 104 -0.59 -2.42 13.55
C LYS A 104 0.16 -2.49 14.89
N LYS A 105 1.49 -2.66 14.86
CA LYS A 105 2.34 -2.60 16.06
C LYS A 105 2.47 -1.18 16.64
N ILE A 106 2.28 -0.14 15.82
CA ILE A 106 2.32 1.28 16.22
C ILE A 106 0.93 1.76 16.66
N TYR A 107 -0.12 1.22 16.04
CA TYR A 107 -1.51 1.66 16.17
C TYR A 107 -2.44 0.45 16.02
N SER A 108 -3.12 0.03 17.09
CA SER A 108 -3.82 -1.26 17.15
C SER A 108 -4.92 -1.49 16.11
N PRO A 109 -5.71 -0.49 15.66
CA PRO A 109 -6.63 -0.67 14.54
C PRO A 109 -5.90 -0.99 13.22
N GLY A 110 -4.61 -0.67 13.13
CA GLY A 110 -3.74 -1.02 12.02
C GLY A 110 -4.03 -0.26 10.74
N ALA A 111 -3.74 -0.91 9.62
CA ALA A 111 -3.93 -0.36 8.29
C ALA A 111 -4.55 -1.40 7.35
N LYS A 112 -5.23 -0.91 6.32
CA LYS A 112 -5.74 -1.71 5.20
C LYS A 112 -5.34 -1.05 3.89
N ILE A 113 -4.98 -1.87 2.90
CA ILE A 113 -4.67 -1.41 1.55
C ILE A 113 -5.73 -1.97 0.63
N ILE A 114 -6.44 -1.09 -0.07
CA ILE A 114 -7.31 -1.46 -1.18
C ILE A 114 -6.46 -1.35 -2.45
N ILE A 115 -6.26 -2.48 -3.13
CA ILE A 115 -5.64 -2.50 -4.45
C ILE A 115 -6.74 -2.24 -5.49
N CYS A 116 -6.62 -1.15 -6.23
CA CYS A 116 -7.50 -0.84 -7.35
C CYS A 116 -6.78 -1.24 -8.64
N SER A 117 -7.00 -2.48 -9.09
CA SER A 117 -6.43 -2.95 -10.36
C SER A 117 -6.98 -2.11 -11.52
N ASP A 118 -6.08 -1.45 -12.23
CA ASP A 118 -6.38 -0.50 -13.31
C ASP A 118 -6.25 -1.12 -14.72
N GLY A 119 -6.08 -2.45 -14.81
CA GLY A 119 -5.83 -3.15 -16.09
C GLY A 119 -6.94 -2.97 -17.13
N ARG A 120 -8.20 -2.99 -16.71
CA ARG A 120 -9.35 -2.80 -17.62
C ARG A 120 -9.54 -1.35 -18.08
N VAL A 121 -8.96 -0.39 -17.36
CA VAL A 121 -9.04 1.03 -17.76
C VAL A 121 -8.12 1.31 -18.94
N PHE A 122 -7.06 0.51 -19.12
CA PHE A 122 -6.02 0.74 -20.12
C PHE A 122 -5.90 -0.36 -21.18
N SER A 123 -6.65 -1.47 -21.09
CA SER A 123 -6.50 -2.66 -21.95
C SER A 123 -6.53 -2.31 -23.45
N ASP A 124 -7.47 -1.46 -23.87
CA ASP A 124 -7.61 -1.00 -25.26
C ASP A 124 -6.41 -0.18 -25.76
N VAL A 125 -5.79 0.61 -24.87
CA VAL A 125 -4.67 1.51 -25.21
C VAL A 125 -3.35 0.74 -25.29
N ILE A 126 -3.21 -0.33 -24.49
CA ILE A 126 -1.99 -1.13 -24.38
C ILE A 126 -2.04 -2.43 -25.19
N GLY A 127 -3.15 -2.69 -25.89
CA GLY A 127 -3.31 -3.86 -26.77
C GLY A 127 -3.41 -5.19 -26.04
N ILE A 128 -3.89 -5.19 -24.79
CA ILE A 128 -4.07 -6.39 -23.97
C ILE A 128 -5.52 -6.85 -24.07
N LYS A 129 -5.74 -8.15 -24.19
CA LYS A 129 -7.10 -8.72 -24.20
C LYS A 129 -7.69 -8.71 -22.80
N ASP A 130 -8.98 -8.38 -22.69
CA ASP A 130 -9.70 -8.42 -21.41
C ASP A 130 -9.67 -9.81 -20.73
N SER A 131 -9.55 -10.88 -21.51
CA SER A 131 -9.38 -12.25 -21.00
C SER A 131 -8.08 -12.42 -20.22
N ASP A 132 -7.01 -11.75 -20.63
CA ASP A 132 -5.70 -11.83 -20.00
C ASP A 132 -5.70 -11.03 -18.70
N VAL A 133 -6.29 -9.82 -18.72
CA VAL A 133 -6.52 -9.02 -17.51
C VAL A 133 -7.36 -9.79 -16.48
N THR A 134 -8.42 -10.47 -16.92
CA THR A 134 -9.27 -11.28 -16.04
C THR A 134 -8.49 -12.43 -15.41
N ARG A 135 -7.71 -13.17 -16.22
CA ARG A 135 -6.88 -14.28 -15.72
C ARG A 135 -5.78 -13.80 -14.76
N TYR A 136 -5.18 -12.64 -15.03
CA TYR A 136 -4.21 -12.02 -14.14
C TYR A 136 -4.85 -11.69 -12.80
N GLN A 137 -6.02 -11.02 -12.81
CA GLN A 137 -6.78 -10.67 -11.61
C GLN A 137 -7.16 -11.91 -10.79
N ASP A 138 -7.70 -12.96 -11.42
CA ASP A 138 -8.07 -14.21 -10.75
C ASP A 138 -6.88 -14.87 -10.05
N LYS A 139 -5.69 -14.84 -10.66
CA LYS A 139 -4.48 -15.40 -10.07
C LYS A 139 -3.93 -14.50 -8.96
N LEU A 140 -4.03 -13.18 -9.12
CA LEU A 140 -3.61 -12.22 -8.09
C LEU A 140 -4.47 -12.39 -6.83
N ASP A 141 -5.78 -12.55 -6.97
CA ASP A 141 -6.70 -12.78 -5.86
C ASP A 141 -6.34 -14.07 -5.10
N LYS A 142 -5.96 -15.14 -5.82
CA LYS A 142 -5.45 -16.37 -5.19
C LYS A 142 -4.19 -16.12 -4.37
N LEU A 143 -3.22 -15.36 -4.90
CA LEU A 143 -2.01 -15.02 -4.16
C LEU A 143 -2.30 -14.21 -2.89
N ILE A 144 -3.28 -13.29 -2.94
CA ILE A 144 -3.72 -12.51 -1.78
C ILE A 144 -4.36 -13.43 -0.73
N LEU A 145 -5.15 -14.41 -1.13
CA LEU A 145 -5.79 -15.36 -0.22
C LEU A 145 -4.82 -16.37 0.40
N GLU A 146 -3.82 -16.83 -0.37
CA GLU A 146 -2.79 -17.78 0.09
C GLU A 146 -1.76 -17.13 1.03
N GLY A 147 -1.53 -15.81 0.89
CA GLY A 147 -0.54 -15.06 1.68
C GLY A 147 -1.03 -14.47 3.00
N ASN A 148 -2.28 -14.76 3.41
CA ASN A 148 -2.89 -14.29 4.66
C ASN A 148 -2.92 -15.39 5.73
#